data_AF-A0A9D8D4M0-F1
#
_entry.id   AF-A0A9D8D4M0-F1
#
_cell.length_a   1.000
_cell.length_b   1.000
_cell.length_c   1.000
_cell.angle_alpha   90.00
_cell.angle_beta   90.00
_cell.angle_gamma   90.00
#
_symmetry.space_group_name_H-M   'P 1'
#
loop_
_entity.id
_entity.type
_entity.pdbx_description
1 polymer ?
#
loop_
_entity_poly.entity_id
_entity_poly.type
_entity_poly.pdbx_seq_one_letter_code
_entity_poly.pdbx_strand_id
1 'polypeptide(L)' 'LLETIGHREMEVFDRAMDLRITRIRRKIEKDPAHPEAIRTVRGVGYMFVPPKD' A
#
# COMPACT_ATOMS: atom_id res chain seq x y z
N LEU A 1 -27.15 -1.23 -8.66
CA LEU A 1 -27.31 -0.85 -7.22
C LEU A 1 -26.38 -1.67 -6.32
N LEU A 2 -26.34 -3.00 -6.45
CA LEU A 2 -25.38 -3.87 -5.73
C LEU A 2 -23.90 -3.60 -6.12
N GLU A 3 -23.62 -3.34 -7.41
CA GLU A 3 -22.26 -3.05 -7.89
C GLU A 3 -21.65 -1.77 -7.25
N THR A 4 -22.46 -0.72 -7.07
CA THR A 4 -22.00 0.56 -6.51
C THR A 4 -21.58 0.47 -5.03
N ILE A 5 -22.21 -0.44 -4.28
CA ILE A 5 -21.90 -0.65 -2.86
C ILE A 5 -20.56 -1.38 -2.74
N GLY A 6 -20.33 -2.42 -3.55
CA GLY A 6 -19.07 -3.16 -3.58
C GLY A 6 -17.87 -2.28 -3.94
N HIS A 7 -18.01 -1.38 -4.92
CA HIS A 7 -16.94 -0.45 -5.28
C HIS A 7 -16.55 0.49 -4.14
N ARG A 8 -17.54 1.02 -3.39
CA ARG A 8 -17.27 1.94 -2.29
C ARG A 8 -16.60 1.25 -1.10
N GLU A 9 -16.98 0.02 -0.79
CA GLU A 9 -16.34 -0.77 0.27
C GLU A 9 -14.90 -1.13 -0.09
N MET A 10 -14.64 -1.49 -1.35
CA MET A 10 -13.28 -1.71 -1.86
C MET A 10 -12.42 -0.44 -1.72
N GLU A 11 -12.93 0.73 -2.12
CA GLU A 11 -12.19 1.99 -1.97
C GLU A 11 -11.87 2.37 -0.52
N VAL A 12 -12.77 2.09 0.41
CA VAL A 12 -12.55 2.35 1.85
C VAL A 12 -11.46 1.42 2.38
N PHE A 13 -11.48 0.16 1.96
CA PHE A 13 -10.45 -0.82 2.30
C PHE A 13 -9.09 -0.41 1.75
N ASP A 14 -9.03 0.04 0.50
CA ASP A 14 -7.79 0.52 -0.14
C ASP A 14 -7.20 1.72 0.59
N ARG A 15 -8.02 2.70 0.99
CA ARG A 15 -7.54 3.84 1.79
C ARG A 15 -7.02 3.42 3.16
N ALA A 16 -7.66 2.46 3.81
CA ALA A 16 -7.18 1.93 5.09
C ALA A 16 -5.83 1.20 4.92
N MET A 17 -5.66 0.48 3.81
CA MET A 17 -4.39 -0.15 3.43
C MET A 17 -3.29 0.90 3.20
N ASP A 18 -3.57 1.96 2.46
CA ASP A 18 -2.61 3.04 2.18
C ASP A 18 -2.07 3.70 3.47
N LEU A 19 -2.94 3.92 4.45
CA LEU A 19 -2.54 4.45 5.76
C LEU A 19 -1.64 3.48 6.51
N ARG A 20 -1.92 2.18 6.46
CA ARG A 20 -1.09 1.15 7.08
C ARG A 20 0.26 1.06 6.39
N ILE A 21 0.30 1.03 5.05
CA ILE A 21 1.55 1.03 4.28
C ILE A 21 2.39 2.27 4.57
N THR A 22 1.77 3.45 4.65
CA THR A 22 2.45 4.69 5.02
C THR A 22 3.11 4.59 6.41
N ARG A 23 2.39 4.03 7.39
CA ARG A 23 2.94 3.82 8.75
C ARG A 23 4.08 2.80 8.77
N ILE A 24 3.99 1.73 7.96
CA ILE A 24 5.03 0.72 7.87
C ILE A 24 6.28 1.30 7.21
N ARG A 25 6.14 1.99 6.07
CA ARG A 25 7.27 2.63 5.37
C ARG A 25 8.03 3.60 6.27
N ARG A 26 7.32 4.41 7.07
CA ARG A 26 7.96 5.30 8.06
C ARG A 26 8.79 4.58 9.12
N LYS A 27 8.53 3.30 9.38
CA LYS A 27 9.24 2.50 10.39
C LYS A 27 10.40 1.70 9.83
N ILE A 28 10.32 1.26 8.57
CA ILE A 28 11.27 0.28 8.01
C ILE A 28 12.14 0.84 6.88
N GLU A 29 11.66 1.87 6.17
CA GLU A 29 12.41 2.45 5.06
C GLU A 29 13.44 3.42 5.60
N LYS A 30 14.63 3.43 5.01
CA LYS A 30 15.67 4.43 5.30
C LYS A 30 15.21 5.84 4.90
N ASP A 31 14.55 5.95 3.75
CA ASP A 31 13.87 7.16 3.29
C ASP A 31 12.44 6.82 2.86
N PRO A 32 11.42 7.16 3.68
CA PRO A 32 10.02 6.88 3.33
C PRO A 32 9.51 7.57 2.06
N ALA A 33 10.18 8.63 1.57
CA ALA A 33 9.85 9.28 0.30
C ALA A 33 10.37 8.48 -0.92
N HIS A 34 11.38 7.65 -0.71
CA HIS A 34 11.99 6.77 -1.72
C HIS A 34 11.97 5.32 -1.22
N PRO A 35 10.80 4.66 -1.10
CA PRO A 35 10.67 3.35 -0.48
C PRO A 35 11.30 2.24 -1.34
N GLU A 36 12.14 1.42 -0.72
CA GLU A 36 12.84 0.30 -1.35
C GLU A 36 12.30 -1.05 -0.88
N ALA A 37 11.92 -1.18 0.39
CA ALA A 37 11.44 -2.42 0.99
C ALA A 37 9.97 -2.72 0.67
N ILE A 38 9.12 -1.71 0.49
CA ILE A 38 7.73 -1.87 0.06
C ILE A 38 7.46 -1.01 -1.17
N ARG A 39 7.33 -1.64 -2.34
CA ARG A 39 7.07 -0.96 -3.62
C ARG A 39 5.58 -0.94 -3.95
N THR A 40 5.13 0.15 -4.57
CA THR A 40 3.78 0.23 -5.14
C THR A 40 3.78 -0.36 -6.56
N VAL A 41 2.93 -1.34 -6.80
CA VAL A 41 2.63 -1.90 -8.13
C VAL A 41 1.28 -1.32 -8.58
N ARG A 42 1.32 -0.37 -9.51
CA ARG A 42 0.12 0.36 -9.95
C ARG A 42 -0.94 -0.61 -10.49
N GLY A 43 -2.17 -0.46 -10.02
CA GLY A 43 -3.30 -1.32 -10.40
C GLY A 43 -3.31 -2.70 -9.74
N VAL A 44 -2.34 -3.00 -8.88
CA VAL A 44 -2.24 -4.29 -8.18
C VAL A 44 -2.20 -4.11 -6.66
N GLY A 45 -1.38 -3.17 -6.17
CA GLY A 45 -1.23 -2.91 -4.73
C GLY A 45 0.22 -2.72 -4.33
N TYR A 46 0.65 -3.43 -3.29
CA TYR A 46 1.96 -3.26 -2.66
C TYR A 46 2.74 -4.57 -2.63
N MET A 47 4.04 -4.50 -2.87
CA MET A 47 4.94 -5.65 -2.90
C MET A 47 6.09 -5.43 -1.92
N PHE A 48 6.35 -6.42 -1.07
CA PHE A 48 7.55 -6.46 -0.25
C PHE A 48 8.76 -6.89 -1.10
N VAL A 49 9.86 -6.17 -0.98
CA VAL A 49 11.13 -6.44 -1.64
C VAL A 49 12.16 -6.69 -0.53
N PRO A 50 12.72 -7.91 -0.44
CA PRO A 50 13.74 -8.20 0.55
C PRO A 50 15.01 -7.39 0.25
N PRO A 51 15.81 -7.05 1.28
CA PRO A 51 17.12 -6.46 1.09
C PRO A 51 17.97 -7.31 0.14
N LYS A 52 18.79 -6.66 -0.68
CA LYS A 52 19.85 -7.34 -1.42
C LYS A 52 21.04 -7.48 -0.47
N ASP A 53 21.50 -8.71 -0.29
CA ASP A 53 22.75 -9.03 0.43
C ASP A 53 23.96 -8.36 -0.23
#